data_AF-A0A0N0H3R0-F1
#
_entry.id   AF-A0A0N0H3R0-F1
#
_cell.length_a   1.000
_cell.length_b   1.000
_cell.length_c   1.000
_cell.angle_alpha   90.00
_cell.angle_beta   90.00
_cell.angle_gamma   90.00
#
_symmetry.space_group_name_H-M   'P 1'
#
loop_
_entity.id
_entity.type
_entity.pdbx_description
1 polymer ?
#
loop_
_entity_poly.entity_id
_entity_poly.type
_entity_poly.pdbx_seq_one_letter_code
_entity_poly.pdbx_strand_id
1 'polypeptide(L)'
;MTAFGLDLAAVRASGTVPPVLRALAGPVRRQATATVTAERSWAERLAELPPADRERSAVEEIRRQVALVLGHGSGSDIPVSVAFKDLGFDSLTAVELRNRLQTGTGLRLPPTLVFNQPNPAALASHLITELFPDQATPTTDPTEAALQAALAQTPLARFADAGVLDTLLTLTGLSAAAPAREETGAIDDLDTDSLIALALNTPES
;
A
#
# COMPACT_ATOMS: atom_id res chain seq x y z
N MET A 1 28.37 27.27 45.70
CA MET A 1 27.71 25.94 45.69
C MET A 1 27.95 25.30 44.34
N THR A 2 28.99 24.47 44.23
CA THR A 2 29.38 23.78 43.00
C THR A 2 28.46 22.56 42.78
N ALA A 3 27.77 22.52 41.64
CA ALA A 3 26.93 21.39 41.25
C ALA A 3 27.81 20.19 40.89
N PHE A 4 27.62 19.06 41.59
CA PHE A 4 28.32 17.81 41.32
C PHE A 4 27.63 17.10 40.15
N GLY A 5 28.25 17.09 38.98
CA GLY A 5 27.76 16.35 37.81
C GLY A 5 28.08 14.86 37.96
N LEU A 6 27.07 14.03 38.15
CA LEU A 6 27.23 12.57 38.18
C LEU A 6 27.32 12.03 36.75
N ASP A 7 28.48 11.49 36.38
CA ASP A 7 28.71 10.82 35.10
C ASP A 7 28.13 9.39 35.13
N LEU A 8 26.93 9.25 34.59
CA LEU A 8 26.21 7.98 34.52
C LEU A 8 26.83 6.97 33.54
N ALA A 9 27.68 7.42 32.61
CA ALA A 9 28.39 6.53 31.70
C ALA A 9 29.58 5.85 32.42
N ALA A 10 30.31 6.58 33.24
CA ALA A 10 31.39 6.04 34.07
C ALA A 10 30.87 5.00 35.08
N VAL A 11 29.71 5.25 35.70
CA VAL A 11 29.06 4.29 36.63
C VAL A 11 28.60 3.02 35.92
N ARG A 12 28.23 3.08 34.63
CA ARG A 12 27.86 1.89 33.85
C ARG A 12 29.06 1.02 33.46
N ALA A 13 30.21 1.63 33.22
CA ALA A 13 31.43 0.92 32.86
C ALA A 13 32.02 0.10 34.02
N SER A 14 31.74 0.46 35.27
CA SER A 14 32.28 -0.23 36.46
C SER A 14 31.53 -1.53 36.83
N GLY A 15 30.47 -1.90 36.09
CA GLY A 15 29.80 -3.21 36.17
C GLY A 15 29.02 -3.51 37.45
N THR A 16 29.18 -2.71 38.51
CA THR A 16 28.49 -2.88 39.80
C THR A 16 27.61 -1.65 40.06
N VAL A 17 26.45 -1.59 39.39
CA VAL A 17 25.51 -0.48 39.56
C VAL A 17 24.45 -0.86 40.61
N PRO A 18 24.39 -0.19 41.78
CA PRO A 18 23.37 -0.43 42.80
C PRO A 18 21.94 -0.28 42.24
N PRO A 19 20.96 -1.07 42.74
CA PRO A 19 19.61 -1.12 42.19
C PRO A 19 18.87 0.23 42.13
N VAL A 20 19.19 1.17 43.03
CA VAL A 20 18.62 2.54 43.01
C VAL A 20 19.04 3.33 41.76
N LEU A 21 20.24 3.09 41.23
CA LEU A 21 20.75 3.80 40.04
C LEU A 21 20.28 3.18 38.71
N ARG A 22 19.67 1.99 38.74
CA ARG A 22 19.03 1.39 37.55
C ARG A 22 17.77 2.13 37.11
N ALA A 23 16.99 2.66 38.06
CA ALA A 23 15.75 3.36 37.76
C ALA A 23 15.98 4.70 37.03
N LEU A 24 17.11 5.36 37.30
CA LEU A 24 17.48 6.65 36.68
C LEU A 24 18.16 6.49 35.30
N ALA A 25 18.69 5.30 34.98
CA ALA A 25 19.37 5.03 33.72
C ALA A 25 18.43 4.78 32.53
N GLY A 26 17.10 4.79 32.75
CA GLY A 26 16.09 4.53 31.72
C GLY A 26 16.11 3.09 31.19
N PRO A 27 15.05 2.64 30.49
CA PRO A 27 15.04 1.31 29.89
C PRO A 27 16.14 1.22 28.84
N VAL A 28 17.13 0.36 29.09
CA VAL A 28 18.16 -0.02 28.13
C VAL A 28 17.44 -0.58 26.90
N ARG A 29 17.45 0.17 25.80
CA ARG A 29 17.12 -0.38 24.48
C ARG A 29 18.16 -1.46 24.21
N ARG A 30 17.83 -2.71 24.56
CA ARG A 30 18.54 -3.88 24.08
C ARG A 30 18.46 -3.83 22.56
N GLN A 31 19.53 -3.39 21.90
CA GLN A 31 19.77 -3.83 20.55
C GLN A 31 19.95 -5.33 20.66
N ALA A 32 18.88 -6.06 20.34
CA ALA A 32 18.98 -7.47 20.07
C ALA A 32 19.98 -7.60 18.92
N THR A 33 21.20 -8.02 19.24
CA THR A 33 22.00 -8.81 18.31
C THR A 33 21.18 -10.06 18.05
N ALA A 34 20.25 -9.95 17.10
CA ALA A 34 19.63 -11.10 16.48
C ALA A 34 20.80 -11.99 16.05
N THR A 35 20.80 -13.21 16.55
CA THR A 35 21.67 -14.27 16.06
C THR A 35 21.17 -14.54 14.64
N VAL A 36 21.72 -13.78 13.69
CA VAL A 36 21.40 -13.86 12.28
C VAL A 36 22.07 -15.12 11.74
N THR A 37 21.47 -16.27 11.97
CA THR A 37 21.26 -17.18 10.85
C THR A 37 20.14 -16.54 10.01
N ALA A 38 20.49 -15.52 9.22
CA ALA A 38 19.58 -14.98 8.24
C ALA A 38 19.33 -16.09 7.24
N GLU A 39 18.14 -16.67 7.29
CA GLU A 39 17.38 -16.76 6.06
C GLU A 39 17.55 -15.41 5.35
N ARG A 40 18.18 -15.40 4.16
CA ARG A 40 18.51 -14.17 3.41
C ARG A 40 17.37 -13.16 3.50
N SER A 41 17.69 -11.89 3.74
CA SER A 41 16.64 -10.87 3.83
C SER A 41 15.80 -10.88 2.55
N TRP A 42 14.50 -10.58 2.62
CA TRP A 42 13.68 -10.62 1.41
C TRP A 42 14.19 -9.63 0.34
N ALA A 43 14.90 -8.57 0.77
CA ALA A 43 15.45 -7.56 -0.11
C ALA A 43 16.65 -8.12 -0.89
N GLU A 44 17.49 -8.92 -0.25
CA GLU A 44 18.53 -9.70 -0.93
C GLU A 44 17.92 -10.64 -1.97
N ARG A 45 16.83 -11.35 -1.61
CA ARG A 45 16.13 -12.25 -2.55
C ARG A 45 15.54 -11.49 -3.74
N LEU A 46 14.96 -10.32 -3.51
CA LEU A 46 14.44 -9.47 -4.59
C LEU A 46 15.57 -8.94 -5.49
N ALA A 47 16.74 -8.63 -4.94
CA ALA A 47 17.88 -8.14 -5.72
C ALA A 47 18.42 -9.19 -6.70
N GLU A 48 18.37 -10.48 -6.33
CA GLU A 48 18.77 -11.61 -7.17
C GLU A 48 17.80 -11.89 -8.33
N LEU A 49 16.56 -11.41 -8.25
CA LEU A 49 15.54 -11.63 -9.28
C LEU A 49 15.68 -10.66 -10.47
N PRO A 50 15.28 -11.08 -11.68
CA PRO A 50 15.10 -10.19 -12.82
C PRO A 50 14.09 -9.07 -12.49
N PRO A 51 14.26 -7.85 -13.01
CA PRO A 51 13.37 -6.72 -12.70
C PRO A 51 11.89 -7.03 -12.90
N ALA A 52 11.55 -7.78 -13.96
CA ALA A 52 10.18 -8.18 -14.28
C ALA A 52 9.51 -9.08 -13.21
N ASP A 53 10.30 -9.84 -12.44
CA ASP A 53 9.80 -10.78 -11.44
C ASP A 53 9.78 -10.19 -10.01
N ARG A 54 10.46 -9.06 -9.80
CA ARG A 54 10.58 -8.41 -8.49
C ARG A 54 9.23 -7.94 -7.97
N GLU A 55 8.42 -7.30 -8.81
CA GLU A 55 7.11 -6.77 -8.41
C GLU A 55 6.17 -7.86 -7.93
N ARG A 56 6.01 -8.92 -8.73
CA ARG A 56 5.20 -10.07 -8.34
C ARG A 56 5.70 -10.70 -7.03
N SER A 57 7.00 -10.86 -6.88
CA SER A 57 7.60 -11.47 -5.67
C SER A 57 7.45 -10.57 -4.44
N ALA A 58 7.54 -9.25 -4.60
CA ALA A 58 7.33 -8.28 -3.54
C ALA A 58 5.86 -8.25 -3.08
N VAL A 59 4.91 -8.32 -4.02
CA VAL A 59 3.49 -8.43 -3.69
C VAL A 59 3.21 -9.70 -2.87
N GLU A 60 3.71 -10.85 -3.31
CA GLU A 60 3.47 -12.13 -2.62
C GLU A 60 3.99 -12.15 -1.19
N GLU A 61 5.15 -11.53 -0.93
CA GLU A 61 5.62 -11.46 0.44
C GLU A 61 4.97 -10.35 1.27
N ILE A 62 4.57 -9.21 0.70
CA ILE A 62 3.70 -8.29 1.46
C ILE A 62 2.42 -8.99 1.89
N ARG A 63 1.78 -9.75 0.99
CA ARG A 63 0.60 -10.55 1.33
C ARG A 63 0.87 -11.54 2.47
N ARG A 64 2.03 -12.20 2.46
CA ARG A 64 2.46 -13.09 3.54
C ARG A 64 2.62 -12.35 4.87
N GLN A 65 3.28 -11.19 4.87
CA GLN A 65 3.47 -10.39 6.08
C GLN A 65 2.12 -9.85 6.61
N VAL A 66 1.22 -9.46 5.71
CA VAL A 66 -0.15 -9.05 6.03
C VAL A 66 -0.93 -10.18 6.67
N ALA A 67 -0.89 -11.39 6.10
CA ALA A 67 -1.53 -12.55 6.69
C ALA A 67 -0.99 -12.85 8.09
N LEU A 68 0.32 -12.75 8.31
CA LEU A 68 0.94 -12.97 9.62
C LEU A 68 0.50 -11.95 10.67
N VAL A 69 0.33 -10.68 10.29
CA VAL A 69 -0.15 -9.62 11.19
C VAL A 69 -1.62 -9.78 11.52
N LEU A 70 -2.45 -10.19 10.55
CA LEU A 70 -3.88 -10.41 10.74
C LEU A 70 -4.21 -11.78 11.35
N GLY A 71 -3.22 -12.67 11.52
CA GLY A 71 -3.42 -14.03 12.00
C GLY A 71 -4.09 -14.96 11.00
N HIS A 72 -4.05 -14.63 9.70
CA HIS A 72 -4.51 -15.49 8.62
C HIS A 72 -3.49 -16.59 8.29
N GLY A 73 -3.99 -17.74 7.83
CA GLY A 73 -3.16 -18.92 7.56
C GLY A 73 -2.28 -18.80 6.31
N SER A 74 -2.68 -18.03 5.31
CA SER A 74 -1.93 -17.87 4.06
C SER A 74 -2.01 -16.45 3.50
N GLY A 75 -0.92 -15.99 2.87
CA GLY A 75 -0.90 -14.77 2.08
C GLY A 75 -1.80 -14.83 0.83
N SER A 76 -2.07 -16.04 0.33
CA SER A 76 -2.96 -16.24 -0.82
C SER A 76 -4.41 -15.82 -0.54
N ASP A 77 -4.82 -15.80 0.73
CA ASP A 77 -6.15 -15.35 1.17
C ASP A 77 -6.26 -13.82 1.21
N ILE A 78 -5.14 -13.11 1.09
CA ILE A 78 -5.09 -11.65 1.08
C ILE A 78 -5.24 -11.15 -0.36
N PRO A 79 -6.34 -10.49 -0.74
CA PRO A 79 -6.48 -9.90 -2.07
C PRO A 79 -5.48 -8.76 -2.31
N VAL A 80 -4.95 -8.70 -3.54
CA VAL A 80 -3.85 -7.79 -3.92
C VAL A 80 -4.28 -6.32 -4.02
N SER A 81 -5.55 -6.09 -4.41
CA SER A 81 -6.07 -4.75 -4.74
C SER A 81 -7.03 -4.18 -3.69
N VAL A 82 -7.44 -4.97 -2.70
CA VAL A 82 -8.35 -4.53 -1.64
C VAL A 82 -7.60 -3.67 -0.63
N ALA A 83 -8.27 -2.64 -0.13
CA ALA A 83 -7.65 -1.73 0.80
C ALA A 83 -7.36 -2.41 2.15
N PHE A 84 -6.25 -2.05 2.79
CA PHE A 84 -5.90 -2.55 4.13
C PHE A 84 -7.01 -2.29 5.15
N LYS A 85 -7.70 -1.15 5.06
CA LYS A 85 -8.83 -0.81 5.93
C LYS A 85 -9.97 -1.83 5.83
N ASP A 86 -10.28 -2.29 4.62
CA ASP A 86 -11.35 -3.26 4.36
C ASP A 86 -10.94 -4.67 4.81
N LEU A 87 -9.63 -4.92 4.93
CA LEU A 87 -9.06 -6.15 5.51
C LEU A 87 -8.97 -6.11 7.04
N GLY A 88 -9.42 -5.03 7.68
CA GLY A 88 -9.40 -4.89 9.14
C GLY A 88 -8.08 -4.37 9.71
N PHE A 89 -7.23 -3.71 8.91
CA PHE A 89 -6.08 -3.00 9.46
C PHE A 89 -6.51 -1.81 10.33
N ASP A 90 -5.84 -1.71 11.47
CA ASP A 90 -5.95 -0.63 12.43
C ASP A 90 -4.58 0.04 12.66
N SER A 91 -4.49 0.92 13.64
CA SER A 91 -3.25 1.63 13.95
C SER A 91 -2.16 0.71 14.54
N LEU A 92 -2.51 -0.35 15.25
CA LEU A 92 -1.55 -1.25 15.89
C LEU A 92 -0.96 -2.22 14.85
N THR A 93 -1.82 -2.84 14.06
CA THR A 93 -1.46 -3.76 12.97
C THR A 93 -0.67 -3.04 11.87
N ALA A 94 -0.98 -1.77 11.58
CA ALA A 94 -0.17 -0.94 10.68
C ALA A 94 1.26 -0.74 11.19
N VAL A 95 1.43 -0.47 12.48
CA VAL A 95 2.77 -0.33 13.10
C VAL A 95 3.52 -1.65 13.09
N GLU A 96 2.84 -2.76 13.37
CA GLU A 96 3.45 -4.09 13.30
C GLU A 96 3.93 -4.43 11.90
N LEU A 97 3.06 -4.31 10.88
CA LEU A 97 3.42 -4.53 9.48
C LEU A 97 4.62 -3.67 9.07
N ARG A 98 4.59 -2.38 9.41
CA ARG A 98 5.69 -1.46 9.14
C ARG A 98 6.99 -1.91 9.79
N ASN A 99 6.98 -2.34 11.05
CA ASN A 99 8.19 -2.83 11.73
C ASN A 99 8.74 -4.10 11.07
N ARG A 100 7.85 -5.05 10.68
CA ARG A 100 8.24 -6.27 9.98
C ARG A 100 8.87 -5.97 8.61
N LEU A 101 8.26 -5.06 7.86
CA LEU A 101 8.80 -4.60 6.58
C LEU A 101 10.15 -3.91 6.75
N GLN A 102 10.34 -3.07 7.80
CA GLN A 102 11.64 -2.47 8.10
C GLN A 102 12.71 -3.54 8.40
N THR A 103 12.36 -4.58 9.16
CA THR A 103 13.27 -5.69 9.44
C THR A 103 13.64 -6.48 8.19
N GLY A 104 12.67 -6.73 7.30
CA GLY A 104 12.92 -7.49 6.06
C GLY A 104 13.67 -6.68 4.99
N THR A 105 13.40 -5.39 4.88
CA THR A 105 13.96 -4.50 3.82
C THR A 105 15.23 -3.77 4.25
N GLY A 106 15.44 -3.55 5.54
CA GLY A 106 16.46 -2.62 6.06
C GLY A 106 16.13 -1.14 5.85
N LEU A 107 14.98 -0.80 5.25
CA LEU A 107 14.58 0.59 4.96
C LEU A 107 14.05 1.31 6.21
N ARG A 108 14.21 2.64 6.23
CA ARG A 108 13.57 3.51 7.23
C ARG A 108 12.20 3.96 6.76
N LEU A 109 11.22 3.08 6.92
CA LEU A 109 9.83 3.36 6.55
C LEU A 109 9.13 4.37 7.51
N PRO A 110 8.39 5.37 7.01
CA PRO A 110 7.63 6.30 7.85
C PRO A 110 6.44 5.60 8.53
N PRO A 111 5.95 6.10 9.68
CA PRO A 111 4.83 5.51 10.41
C PRO A 111 3.49 5.63 9.66
N THR A 112 3.39 6.54 8.69
CA THR A 112 2.19 6.76 7.87
C THR A 112 2.11 5.87 6.62
N LEU A 113 3.12 5.02 6.38
CA LEU A 113 3.27 4.28 5.13
C LEU A 113 2.03 3.46 4.74
N VAL A 114 1.50 2.68 5.68
CA VAL A 114 0.34 1.80 5.46
C VAL A 114 -0.93 2.60 5.15
N PHE A 115 -1.01 3.86 5.58
CA PHE A 115 -2.13 4.75 5.26
C PHE A 115 -1.95 5.48 3.93
N ASN A 116 -0.71 5.69 3.49
CA ASN A 116 -0.40 6.30 2.21
C ASN A 116 -0.49 5.29 1.05
N GLN A 117 -0.26 4.01 1.34
CA GLN A 117 -0.34 2.92 0.36
C GLN A 117 -1.55 2.06 0.66
N PRO A 118 -2.66 2.23 -0.08
CA PRO A 118 -3.96 1.72 0.33
C PRO A 118 -4.07 0.20 0.31
N ASN A 119 -3.29 -0.49 -0.53
CA ASN A 119 -3.38 -1.94 -0.75
C ASN A 119 -1.99 -2.60 -0.91
N PRO A 120 -1.90 -3.94 -0.86
CA PRO A 120 -0.64 -4.67 -1.02
C PRO A 120 0.16 -4.34 -2.28
N ALA A 121 -0.50 -4.16 -3.44
CA ALA A 121 0.18 -3.82 -4.69
C ALA A 121 0.86 -2.45 -4.63
N ALA A 122 0.15 -1.43 -4.16
CA ALA A 122 0.70 -0.07 -4.04
C ALA A 122 1.89 -0.03 -3.07
N LEU A 123 1.79 -0.78 -1.97
CA LEU A 123 2.89 -0.92 -1.01
C LEU A 123 4.11 -1.62 -1.62
N ALA A 124 3.91 -2.66 -2.43
CA ALA A 124 4.99 -3.38 -3.12
C ALA A 124 5.74 -2.47 -4.09
N SER A 125 5.01 -1.74 -4.91
CA SER A 125 5.58 -0.83 -5.90
C SER A 125 6.39 0.29 -5.24
N HIS A 126 5.88 0.84 -4.14
CA HIS A 126 6.63 1.81 -3.34
C HIS A 126 7.93 1.22 -2.75
N LEU A 127 7.89 0.03 -2.16
CA LEU A 127 9.09 -0.60 -1.59
C LEU A 127 10.14 -0.94 -2.66
N ILE A 128 9.74 -1.33 -3.86
CA ILE A 128 10.66 -1.57 -4.98
C ILE A 128 11.37 -0.29 -5.40
N THR A 129 10.63 0.82 -5.44
CA THR A 129 11.19 2.14 -5.77
C THR A 129 12.25 2.55 -4.75
N GLU A 130 12.00 2.30 -3.47
CA GLU A 130 12.94 2.61 -2.39
C GLU A 130 14.15 1.65 -2.34
N LEU A 131 13.96 0.37 -2.65
CA LEU A 131 15.03 -0.65 -2.64
C LEU A 131 15.93 -0.55 -3.87
N PHE A 132 15.38 -0.17 -5.02
CA PHE A 132 16.08 -0.12 -6.30
C PHE A 132 15.90 1.25 -6.96
N PRO A 133 16.40 2.35 -6.35
CA PRO A 133 16.19 3.71 -6.87
C PRO A 133 16.80 3.91 -8.27
N ASP A 134 17.92 3.24 -8.57
CA ASP A 134 18.54 3.28 -9.90
C ASP A 134 17.78 2.44 -10.95
N GLN A 135 16.80 1.64 -10.52
CA GLN A 135 15.87 0.90 -11.36
C GLN A 135 14.42 1.34 -11.19
N ALA A 136 14.20 2.49 -10.54
CA ALA A 136 12.95 3.23 -10.63
C ALA A 136 12.83 3.85 -12.03
N THR A 137 12.93 3.02 -13.07
CA THR A 137 12.23 3.31 -14.30
C THR A 137 10.75 3.30 -13.93
N PRO A 138 10.00 4.38 -14.17
CA PRO A 138 8.55 4.25 -14.16
C PRO A 138 8.24 3.10 -15.12
N THR A 139 7.38 2.18 -14.69
CA THR A 139 6.84 1.15 -15.60
C THR A 139 5.95 1.89 -16.59
N THR A 140 6.62 2.52 -17.54
CA THR A 140 6.07 3.12 -18.72
C THR A 140 6.95 2.51 -19.79
N ASP A 141 6.35 1.67 -20.63
CA ASP A 141 7.01 1.20 -21.84
C ASP A 141 7.75 2.40 -22.47
N PRO A 142 9.01 2.30 -22.91
CA PRO A 142 9.70 3.43 -23.54
C PRO A 142 8.85 4.09 -24.64
N THR A 143 7.97 3.33 -25.29
CA THR A 143 6.95 3.79 -26.23
C THR A 143 5.88 4.65 -25.56
N GLU A 144 5.37 4.24 -24.42
CA GLU A 144 4.35 4.96 -23.65
C GLU A 144 4.93 6.24 -23.02
N ALA A 145 6.19 6.24 -22.61
CA ALA A 145 6.84 7.43 -22.05
C ALA A 145 7.07 8.48 -23.14
N ALA A 146 7.50 8.03 -24.33
CA ALA A 146 7.59 8.88 -25.50
C ALA A 146 6.21 9.41 -25.92
N LEU A 147 5.17 8.58 -25.86
CA LEU A 147 3.79 8.98 -26.18
C LEU A 147 3.29 10.04 -25.18
N GLN A 148 3.47 9.84 -23.88
CA GLN A 148 3.05 10.79 -22.85
C GLN A 148 3.78 12.14 -23.01
N ALA A 149 5.08 12.12 -23.28
CA ALA A 149 5.86 13.33 -23.54
C ALA A 149 5.41 14.05 -24.82
N ALA A 150 5.06 13.30 -25.88
CA ALA A 150 4.53 13.87 -27.11
C ALA A 150 3.13 14.48 -26.89
N LEU A 151 2.26 13.80 -26.14
CA LEU A 151 0.93 14.29 -25.79
C LEU A 151 1.00 15.61 -24.99
N ALA A 152 1.90 15.69 -24.01
CA ALA A 152 2.09 16.89 -23.17
C ALA A 152 2.62 18.10 -23.96
N GLN A 153 3.40 17.88 -25.02
CA GLN A 153 3.98 18.93 -25.85
C GLN A 153 3.10 19.31 -27.06
N THR A 154 2.02 18.57 -27.32
CA THR A 154 1.14 18.83 -28.46
C THR A 154 0.05 19.85 -28.10
N PRO A 155 -0.08 20.96 -28.84
CA PRO A 155 -1.15 21.93 -28.60
C PRO A 155 -2.55 21.31 -28.76
N LEU A 156 -3.50 21.70 -27.91
CA LEU A 156 -4.85 21.13 -27.91
C LEU A 156 -5.57 21.25 -29.28
N ALA A 157 -5.31 22.34 -30.01
CA ALA A 157 -5.85 22.57 -31.35
C ALA A 157 -5.47 21.46 -32.35
N ARG A 158 -4.26 20.89 -32.26
CA ARG A 158 -3.83 19.78 -33.12
C ARG A 158 -4.68 18.52 -32.90
N PHE A 159 -5.11 18.26 -31.66
CA PHE A 159 -5.99 17.13 -31.36
C PHE A 159 -7.42 17.38 -31.86
N ALA A 160 -7.89 18.63 -31.82
CA ALA A 160 -9.19 19.03 -32.33
C ALA A 160 -9.24 18.94 -33.87
N ASP A 161 -8.23 19.48 -34.57
CA ASP A 161 -8.12 19.42 -36.04
C ASP A 161 -8.04 17.98 -36.55
N ALA A 162 -7.44 17.08 -35.77
CA ALA A 162 -7.35 15.66 -36.06
C ALA A 162 -8.60 14.86 -35.66
N GLY A 163 -9.58 15.47 -34.97
CA GLY A 163 -10.80 14.80 -34.50
C GLY A 163 -10.58 13.78 -33.36
N VAL A 164 -9.40 13.78 -32.72
CA VAL A 164 -9.04 12.81 -31.68
C VAL A 164 -9.44 13.30 -30.28
N LEU A 165 -9.65 14.62 -30.12
CA LEU A 165 -9.95 15.24 -28.84
C LEU A 165 -11.23 14.68 -28.18
N ASP A 166 -12.32 14.54 -28.93
CA ASP A 166 -13.58 13.99 -28.40
C ASP A 166 -13.43 12.55 -27.91
N THR A 167 -12.64 11.75 -28.63
CA THR A 167 -12.31 10.37 -28.22
C THR A 167 -11.53 10.36 -26.91
N LEU A 168 -10.53 11.22 -26.77
CA LEU A 168 -9.73 11.34 -25.54
C LEU A 168 -10.58 11.82 -24.35
N LEU A 169 -11.46 12.80 -24.56
CA LEU A 169 -12.38 13.27 -23.52
C LEU A 169 -13.34 12.16 -23.08
N THR A 170 -13.81 11.34 -24.02
CA THR A 170 -14.72 10.21 -23.72
C THR A 170 -14.00 9.11 -22.94
N LEU A 171 -12.80 8.73 -23.35
CA LEU A 171 -11.99 7.73 -22.66
C LEU A 171 -11.58 8.17 -21.25
N THR A 172 -11.38 9.47 -21.02
CA THR A 172 -11.03 10.03 -19.71
C THR A 172 -12.24 10.29 -18.81
N GLY A 173 -13.46 10.08 -19.29
CA GLY A 173 -14.69 10.41 -18.56
C GLY A 173 -14.91 11.91 -18.37
N LEU A 174 -14.12 12.75 -19.05
CA LEU A 174 -14.26 14.22 -19.07
C LEU A 174 -15.28 14.68 -20.11
N SER A 175 -15.63 13.82 -21.07
CA SER A 175 -16.76 14.03 -21.98
C SER A 175 -18.05 13.82 -21.21
N ALA A 176 -18.76 14.90 -20.93
CA ALA A 176 -20.09 14.85 -20.35
C ALA A 176 -21.07 14.23 -21.35
N ALA A 177 -21.15 12.90 -21.33
CA ALA A 177 -22.33 12.15 -21.74
C ALA A 177 -22.77 11.34 -20.52
N ALA A 178 -23.65 11.94 -19.72
CA ALA A 178 -24.47 11.16 -18.81
C ALA A 178 -25.12 10.04 -19.64
N PRO A 179 -25.01 8.75 -19.25
CA PRO A 179 -26.13 7.90 -19.53
C PRO A 179 -27.25 8.50 -18.69
N ALA A 180 -28.28 9.02 -19.36
CA ALA A 180 -29.60 9.01 -18.77
C ALA A 180 -29.78 7.59 -18.23
N ARG A 181 -29.66 7.42 -16.91
CA ARG A 181 -30.19 6.23 -16.27
C ARG A 181 -31.67 6.28 -16.63
N GLU A 182 -32.07 5.45 -17.58
CA GLU A 182 -33.46 5.15 -17.83
C GLU A 182 -34.13 4.94 -16.47
N GLU A 183 -35.21 5.69 -16.26
CA GLU A 183 -36.07 5.61 -15.09
C GLU A 183 -36.40 4.13 -14.83
N THR A 184 -35.67 3.51 -13.91
CA THR A 184 -36.20 2.34 -13.21
C THR A 184 -37.19 2.95 -12.23
N GLY A 185 -38.44 3.04 -12.67
CA GLY A 185 -39.55 3.67 -11.97
C GLY A 185 -39.49 3.34 -10.48
N ALA A 186 -39.53 4.41 -9.68
CA ALA A 186 -39.73 4.31 -8.25
C ALA A 186 -40.94 3.41 -7.99
N ILE A 187 -40.66 2.23 -7.44
CA ILE A 187 -41.67 1.23 -7.03
C ILE A 187 -42.59 1.83 -5.94
N ASP A 188 -42.16 2.92 -5.31
CA ASP A 188 -42.85 3.62 -4.21
C ASP A 188 -44.15 4.33 -4.61
N ASP A 189 -44.44 4.52 -5.91
CA ASP A 189 -45.66 5.21 -6.36
C ASP A 189 -46.65 4.28 -7.11
N LEU A 190 -46.43 2.97 -7.05
CA LEU A 190 -47.39 1.99 -7.57
C LEU A 190 -48.52 1.79 -6.57
N ASP A 191 -49.75 2.07 -7.01
CA ASP A 191 -50.94 1.70 -6.26
C ASP A 191 -51.02 0.17 -6.04
N THR A 192 -51.71 -0.23 -4.98
CA THR A 192 -51.78 -1.62 -4.55
C THR A 192 -52.43 -2.52 -5.62
N ASP A 193 -53.34 -1.97 -6.42
CA ASP A 193 -54.03 -2.67 -7.50
C ASP A 193 -53.08 -3.00 -8.66
N SER A 194 -52.16 -2.08 -8.99
CA SER A 194 -51.16 -2.26 -10.05
C SER A 194 -50.11 -3.31 -9.68
N LEU A 195 -49.74 -3.44 -8.40
CA LEU A 195 -48.86 -4.51 -7.92
C LEU A 195 -49.53 -5.89 -8.00
N ILE A 196 -50.84 -5.97 -7.76
CA ILE A 196 -51.61 -7.21 -7.86
C ILE A 196 -51.74 -7.65 -9.33
N ALA A 197 -51.97 -6.71 -10.24
CA ALA A 197 -52.01 -6.98 -11.67
C ALA A 197 -50.67 -7.51 -12.20
N LEU A 198 -49.55 -6.98 -11.72
CA LEU A 198 -48.21 -7.45 -12.10
C LEU A 198 -47.89 -8.86 -11.56
N ALA A 199 -48.37 -9.19 -10.35
CA ALA A 199 -48.17 -10.51 -9.75
C ALA A 199 -49.02 -11.62 -10.42
N LEU A 200 -50.19 -11.27 -10.97
CA LEU A 200 -51.10 -12.24 -11.61
C LEU A 200 -50.89 -12.40 -13.11
N ASN A 201 -50.09 -11.54 -13.75
CA ASN A 201 -49.72 -11.67 -15.15
C ASN A 201 -48.30 -12.23 -15.31
N THR A 202 -48.03 -13.37 -14.68
CA THR A 202 -46.95 -14.26 -15.09
C THR A 202 -47.47 -15.11 -16.26
N PRO A 203 -47.01 -14.89 -17.50
CA PRO A 203 -47.32 -15.81 -18.58
C PRO A 203 -46.49 -17.08 -18.41
N GLU A 204 -46.98 -18.05 -17.63
CA GLU A 204 -46.48 -19.42 -17.64
C GLU A 204 -47.44 -20.27 -18.49
N SER A 205 -46.95 -20.60 -19.70
CA SER A 205 -47.31 -21.67 -20.66
C SER A 205 -48.67 -22.37 -20.56
#